data_AF-A0A529N0Y0-F1
#
_entry.id   AF-A0A529N0Y0-F1
#
_cell.length_a   1.000
_cell.length_b   1.000
_cell.length_c   1.000
_cell.angle_alpha   90.00
_cell.angle_beta   90.00
_cell.angle_gamma   90.00
#
_symmetry.space_group_name_H-M   'P 1'
#
loop_
_entity.id
_entity.type
_entity.pdbx_description
1 polymer ?
#
loop_
_entity_poly.entity_id
_entity_poly.type
_entity_poly.pdbx_seq_one_letter_code
_entity_poly.pdbx_strand_id
1 'polypeptide(L)'
;MDSSSKRKRTRGRLSREMIEDAAFEVIEREGLSGFSMRKLAAALGCEAMSIYHHFPSQAHLYETLVDRQMSALVVPDESLPWR
;
A
#
# COMPACT_ATOMS: atom_id res chain seq x y z
N MET A 1 -3.35 -23.77 10.54
CA MET A 1 -2.66 -22.95 11.54
C MET A 1 -3.16 -21.53 11.41
N ASP A 2 -3.85 -21.10 12.45
CA ASP A 2 -4.45 -19.79 12.61
C ASP A 2 -3.35 -18.75 12.86
N SER A 3 -3.31 -17.68 12.07
CA SER A 3 -2.46 -16.52 12.34
C SER A 3 -3.07 -15.26 11.73
N SER A 4 -4.37 -15.05 11.97
CA SER A 4 -4.93 -13.70 11.88
C SER A 4 -4.57 -12.95 13.15
N SER A 5 -3.31 -12.54 13.28
CA SER A 5 -2.92 -11.60 14.34
C SER A 5 -3.29 -10.20 13.87
N LYS A 6 -4.55 -9.83 14.10
CA LYS A 6 -5.07 -8.47 13.99
C LYS A 6 -4.30 -7.60 15.00
N ARG A 7 -3.09 -7.17 14.63
CA ARG A 7 -2.36 -6.15 15.38
C ARG A 7 -3.22 -4.89 15.32
N LYS A 8 -3.85 -4.57 16.45
CA LYS A 8 -4.40 -3.24 16.74
C LYS A 8 -3.30 -2.26 16.36
N ARG A 9 -3.44 -1.59 15.21
CA ARG A 9 -2.56 -0.48 14.83
C ARG A 9 -2.70 0.54 15.95
N THR A 10 -1.73 0.57 16.86
CA THR A 10 -1.57 1.66 17.82
C THR A 10 -1.65 2.93 17.00
N ARG A 11 -2.48 3.90 17.40
CA ARG A 11 -2.61 5.21 16.73
C ARG A 11 -1.29 5.98 16.86
N GLY A 12 -0.24 5.49 16.22
CA GLY A 12 0.99 6.20 15.95
C GLY A 12 0.70 7.27 14.91
N ARG A 13 1.58 8.26 14.83
CA ARG A 13 1.56 9.26 13.77
C ARG A 13 1.48 8.56 12.42
N LEU A 14 0.56 9.02 11.57
CA LEU A 14 0.45 8.58 10.19
C LEU A 14 1.82 8.69 9.49
N SER A 15 2.23 7.63 8.81
CA SER A 15 3.49 7.57 8.05
C SER A 15 3.22 7.12 6.62
N ARG A 16 4.17 7.38 5.71
CA ARG A 16 4.09 6.92 4.31
C ARG A 16 3.95 5.40 4.24
N GLU A 17 4.79 4.67 4.98
CA GLU A 17 4.77 3.21 5.03
C GLU A 17 3.42 2.65 5.50
N MET A 18 2.83 3.22 6.56
CA MET A 18 1.50 2.80 7.03
C MET A 18 0.40 3.03 5.99
N ILE A 19 0.49 4.13 5.23
CA ILE A 19 -0.46 4.45 4.16
C ILE A 19 -0.30 3.43 3.02
N GLU A 20 0.93 3.13 2.62
CA GLU A 20 1.23 2.17 1.56
C GLU A 20 0.76 0.76 1.92
N ASP A 21 1.04 0.29 3.14
CA ASP A 21 0.59 -1.01 3.63
C ASP A 21 -0.94 -1.13 3.60
N ALA A 22 -1.64 -0.11 4.11
CA ALA A 22 -3.09 -0.08 4.09
C ALA A 22 -3.63 0.03 2.66
N ALA A 23 -2.92 0.70 1.74
CA ALA A 23 -3.32 0.79 0.35
C ALA A 23 -3.23 -0.59 -0.34
N PHE A 24 -2.16 -1.35 -0.12
CA PHE A 24 -2.07 -2.73 -0.58
C PHE A 24 -3.22 -3.58 -0.03
N GLU A 25 -3.49 -3.53 1.27
CA GLU A 25 -4.60 -4.29 1.88
C GLU A 25 -5.97 -3.94 1.29
N VAL A 26 -6.21 -2.67 0.94
CA VAL A 26 -7.45 -2.24 0.29
C VAL A 26 -7.51 -2.75 -1.16
N ILE A 27 -6.41 -2.64 -1.91
CA ILE A 27 -6.33 -3.10 -3.30
C ILE A 27 -6.49 -4.62 -3.39
N GLU A 28 -5.87 -5.39 -2.51
CA GLU A 28 -6.01 -6.85 -2.47
C GLU A 28 -7.46 -7.28 -2.18
N ARG A 29 -8.16 -6.57 -1.30
CA ARG A 29 -9.54 -6.90 -0.91
C ARG A 29 -10.56 -6.45 -1.95
N GLU A 30 -10.37 -5.28 -2.56
CA GLU A 30 -11.41 -4.61 -3.36
C GLU A 30 -11.05 -4.47 -4.84
N GLY A 31 -9.83 -4.84 -5.23
CA GLY A 31 -9.26 -4.58 -6.54
C GLY A 31 -8.93 -3.11 -6.76
N LEU A 32 -8.16 -2.84 -7.82
CA LEU A 32 -7.79 -1.47 -8.22
C LEU A 32 -9.01 -0.60 -8.59
N SER A 33 -10.02 -1.18 -9.25
CA SER A 33 -11.25 -0.47 -9.61
C SER A 33 -12.10 -0.11 -8.39
N GLY A 34 -11.99 -0.88 -7.32
CA GLY A 34 -12.66 -0.62 -6.04
C GLY A 34 -11.91 0.40 -5.17
N PHE A 35 -10.65 0.71 -5.45
CA PHE A 35 -9.83 1.57 -4.63
C PHE A 35 -10.22 3.06 -4.73
N SER A 36 -10.13 3.77 -3.60
CA SER A 36 -10.16 5.25 -3.58
C SER A 36 -9.45 5.78 -2.35
N MET A 37 -8.96 7.03 -2.41
CA MET A 37 -8.35 7.73 -1.27
C MET A 37 -9.29 7.80 -0.05
N ARG A 38 -10.60 7.89 -0.28
CA ARG A 38 -11.61 7.95 0.79
C ARG A 38 -11.76 6.61 1.52
N LYS A 39 -11.70 5.49 0.78
CA LYS A 39 -11.72 4.14 1.38
C LYS A 39 -10.43 3.86 2.14
N LEU A 40 -9.29 4.30 1.60
CA LEU A 40 -8.00 4.21 2.30
C LEU A 40 -8.03 5.00 3.63
N ALA A 41 -8.54 6.22 3.61
CA ALA A 41 -8.71 7.05 4.82
C ALA A 41 -9.61 6.36 5.85
N ALA A 42 -10.73 5.77 5.41
CA ALA A 42 -11.62 5.01 6.27
C ALA A 42 -10.92 3.78 6.89
N ALA A 43 -10.11 3.05 6.11
CA ALA A 43 -9.34 1.91 6.58
C ALA A 43 -8.26 2.29 7.61
N LEU A 44 -7.70 3.51 7.50
CA LEU A 44 -6.72 4.07 8.42
C LEU A 44 -7.34 4.80 9.62
N GLY A 45 -8.66 5.03 9.61
CA GLY A 45 -9.35 5.80 10.64
C GLY A 45 -8.94 7.27 10.69
N CYS A 46 -8.63 7.87 9.53
CA CYS A 46 -8.24 9.28 9.41
C CYS A 46 -9.07 9.99 8.33
N GLU A 47 -8.84 11.30 8.19
CA GLU A 47 -9.39 12.06 7.08
C GLU A 47 -8.53 11.90 5.82
N ALA A 48 -9.14 12.01 4.64
CA ALA A 48 -8.42 11.92 3.37
C ALA A 48 -7.33 12.99 3.26
N MET A 49 -7.57 14.19 3.80
CA MET A 49 -6.56 15.26 3.84
C MET A 49 -5.30 14.85 4.58
N SER A 50 -5.39 14.05 5.65
CA SER A 50 -4.22 13.53 6.35
C SER A 50 -3.32 12.72 5.41
N ILE A 51 -3.90 11.92 4.50
CA ILE A 51 -3.16 11.16 3.50
C ILE A 51 -2.56 12.09 2.45
N TYR A 52 -3.30 13.12 2.02
CA TYR A 52 -2.82 14.07 1.01
C TYR A 52 -1.58 14.88 1.45
N HIS A 53 -1.34 15.03 2.75
CA HIS A 53 -0.08 15.59 3.27
C HIS A 53 1.14 14.70 2.98
N HIS A 54 0.93 13.40 2.78
CA HIS A 54 1.99 12.45 2.41
C HIS A 54 2.01 12.18 0.91
N PHE A 55 0.84 12.04 0.27
CA PHE A 55 0.73 11.71 -1.14
C PHE A 55 -0.14 12.75 -1.84
N PRO A 56 0.44 13.61 -2.69
CA PRO A 56 -0.31 14.73 -3.29
C PRO A 56 -1.44 14.26 -4.22
N SER A 57 -1.40 13.01 -4.70
CA SER A 57 -2.43 12.42 -5.54
C SER A 57 -2.49 10.90 -5.36
N GLN A 58 -3.59 10.29 -5.83
CA GLN A 58 -3.72 8.84 -5.92
C GLN A 58 -2.71 8.23 -6.89
N ALA A 59 -2.38 8.94 -7.98
CA ALA A 59 -1.36 8.51 -8.93
C ALA A 59 0.02 8.43 -8.27
N HIS A 60 0.41 9.45 -7.49
CA HIS A 60 1.67 9.42 -6.75
C HIS A 60 1.72 8.28 -5.73
N LEU A 61 0.60 7.96 -5.06
CA LEU A 61 0.54 6.79 -4.20
C LEU A 61 0.79 5.52 -5.00
N TYR A 62 0.16 5.35 -6.16
CA TYR A 62 0.37 4.19 -7.02
C TYR A 62 1.81 4.05 -7.53
N GLU A 63 2.43 5.16 -7.94
CA GLU A 63 3.86 5.17 -8.33
C GLU A 63 4.73 4.62 -7.19
N THR A 64 4.52 5.10 -5.96
CA THR A 64 5.28 4.63 -4.80
C THR A 64 5.01 3.16 -4.47
N LEU A 65 3.76 2.69 -4.62
CA LEU A 65 3.42 1.28 -4.43
C LEU A 65 4.10 0.38 -5.48
N VAL A 66 4.12 0.81 -6.74
CA VAL A 66 4.82 0.10 -7.82
C VAL A 66 6.31 0.06 -7.53
N ASP A 67 6.94 1.19 -7.22
CA ASP A 67 8.37 1.25 -6.91
C ASP A 67 8.75 0.33 -5.75
N ARG A 68 7.94 0.34 -4.68
CA ARG A 68 8.12 -0.54 -3.53
C ARG A 68 8.00 -2.02 -3.92
N GLN A 69 6.99 -2.37 -4.72
CA GLN A 69 6.79 -3.75 -5.15
C GLN A 69 7.91 -4.23 -6.08
N MET A 70 8.33 -3.39 -7.02
CA MET A 70 9.42 -3.69 -7.96
C MET A 70 10.75 -3.86 -7.24
N SER A 71 11.02 -3.03 -6.23
CA SER A 71 12.25 -3.11 -5.41
C SER A 71 12.33 -4.39 -4.59
N ALA A 72 11.20 -5.03 -4.31
CA ALA A 72 11.13 -6.30 -3.57
C ALA A 72 11.28 -7.53 -4.47
N LEU A 73 11.22 -7.38 -5.81
CA LEU A 73 11.39 -8.49 -6.74
C LEU A 73 12.86 -8.89 -6.84
N VAL A 74 13.12 -10.19 -6.76
CA VAL A 74 14.42 -10.74 -7.13
C VAL A 74 14.46 -10.84 -8.65
N VAL A 75 15.31 -10.02 -9.27
CA VAL A 75 15.56 -10.08 -10.71
C VAL A 75 16.45 -11.28 -11.00
N PRO A 76 16.03 -12.23 -11.86
CA PRO A 76 16.86 -13.35 -12.27
C PRO A 76 18.14 -12.88 -12.97
N ASP A 77 19.21 -13.66 -12.86
CA ASP A 77 20.47 -13.36 -13.53
C ASP A 77 20.28 -13.29 -15.07
N GLU A 78 20.82 -12.25 -15.70
CA GLU A 78 20.71 -12.01 -17.14
C GLU A 78 21.38 -13.09 -17.99
N SER A 79 22.29 -13.89 -17.42
CA SER A 79 22.95 -15.01 -18.08
C SER A 79 22.09 -16.27 -18.18
N LEU A 80 20.90 -16.30 -17.55
CA LEU A 80 20.00 -17.43 -17.65
C LEU A 80 19.49 -17.60 -19.09
N PRO A 81 19.52 -18.83 -19.65
CA PRO A 81 18.99 -19.07 -20.98
C PRO A 81 17.48 -18.86 -20.98
N TRP A 82 16.98 -18.15 -22.00
CA TRP A 82 15.54 -18.05 -22.25
C TRP A 82 14.98 -19.47 -22.52
N ARG A 83 13.80 -19.74 -21.98
CA ARG A 83 13.03 -20.96 -22.25
C ARG A 83 11.66 -20.60 -22.76
#